data_AF-A0A534S6S3-F1
#
_entry.id   AF-A0A534S6S3-F1
#
_cell.length_a   1.000
_cell.length_b   1.000
_cell.length_c   1.000
_cell.angle_alpha   90.00
_cell.angle_beta   90.00
_cell.angle_gamma   90.00
#
_symmetry.space_group_name_H-M   'P 1'
#
loop_
_entity.id
_entity.type
_entity.pdbx_description
1 polymer ?
#
loop_
_entity_poly.entity_id
_entity_poly.type
_entity_poly.pdbx_seq_one_letter_code
_entity_poly.pdbx_strand_id
1 'polypeptide(L)'
;MQSKTMKAASGESQYLSRRTFLKLTSGAAMTGVFSASLSGSLVYADALGKEKRDKMTPDEILAALKRGNANFSKGLRTSRNYINEQKVTAKGQYPAAIVL
;
A
#
# COMPACT_ATOMS: atom_id res chain seq x y z
N MET A 1 15.85 -71.34 -17.79
CA MET A 1 16.24 -70.54 -16.61
C MET A 1 15.94 -69.07 -16.94
N GLN A 2 14.70 -68.58 -16.82
CA GLN A 2 14.09 -67.98 -15.62
C GLN A 2 14.95 -66.87 -14.97
N SER A 3 14.71 -65.62 -15.33
CA SER A 3 14.77 -64.41 -14.47
C SER A 3 14.39 -63.19 -15.34
N LYS A 4 13.72 -62.12 -14.93
CA LYS A 4 12.89 -61.75 -13.79
C LYS A 4 12.28 -60.41 -14.22
N THR A 5 10.99 -60.22 -14.01
CA THR A 5 10.27 -58.96 -14.25
C THR A 5 10.77 -57.87 -13.30
N MET A 6 11.08 -56.68 -13.81
CA MET A 6 10.93 -55.42 -13.04
C MET A 6 10.47 -54.28 -13.94
N LYS A 7 9.19 -53.95 -13.74
CA LYS A 7 8.50 -52.72 -14.13
C LYS A 7 9.15 -51.56 -13.38
N ALA A 8 9.78 -50.64 -14.09
CA ALA A 8 10.14 -49.32 -13.55
C ALA A 8 9.09 -48.32 -14.02
N ALA A 9 8.26 -47.86 -13.09
CA ALA A 9 7.33 -46.77 -13.29
C ALA A 9 8.14 -45.46 -13.42
N SER A 10 8.13 -44.86 -14.61
CA SER A 10 8.63 -43.51 -14.83
C SER A 10 7.64 -42.52 -14.23
N GLY A 11 8.05 -41.85 -13.15
CA GLY A 11 7.29 -40.78 -12.52
C GLY A 11 7.15 -39.58 -13.46
N GLU A 12 5.95 -39.36 -13.95
CA GLU A 12 5.56 -38.13 -14.65
C GLU A 12 5.53 -36.97 -13.63
N SER A 13 6.55 -36.12 -13.69
CA SER A 13 6.56 -34.81 -13.02
C SER A 13 5.50 -33.92 -13.65
N GLN A 14 4.30 -33.93 -13.07
CA GLN A 14 3.16 -33.10 -13.48
C GLN A 14 3.46 -31.62 -13.24
N TYR A 15 4.09 -30.95 -14.20
CA TYR A 15 4.17 -29.49 -14.22
C TYR A 15 2.77 -28.92 -14.44
N LEU A 16 2.15 -28.42 -13.37
CA LEU A 16 0.86 -27.75 -13.44
C LEU A 16 0.99 -26.51 -14.33
N SER A 17 0.38 -26.59 -15.52
CA SER A 17 0.37 -25.49 -16.47
C SER A 17 -0.46 -24.32 -15.93
N ARG A 18 0.08 -23.10 -16.01
CA ARG A 18 -0.58 -21.84 -15.58
C ARG A 18 -1.99 -21.68 -16.14
N ARG A 19 -2.24 -22.28 -17.31
CA ARG A 19 -3.53 -22.27 -18.02
C ARG A 19 -4.59 -23.18 -17.38
N THR A 20 -4.18 -24.22 -16.66
CA THR A 20 -5.07 -25.11 -15.89
C THR A 20 -5.47 -24.46 -14.57
N PHE A 21 -4.55 -23.72 -13.94
CA PHE A 21 -4.83 -22.94 -12.72
C PHE A 21 -5.93 -21.89 -12.93
N LEU A 22 -5.86 -21.14 -14.04
CA LEU A 22 -6.87 -20.12 -14.39
C LEU A 22 -8.25 -20.70 -14.77
N LYS A 23 -8.30 -21.96 -15.18
CA LYS A 23 -9.57 -22.65 -15.45
C LYS A 23 -10.23 -23.18 -14.18
N LEU A 24 -9.45 -23.47 -13.13
CA LEU A 24 -9.93 -24.02 -11.86
C LEU A 24 -10.68 -23.00 -10.99
N THR A 25 -10.66 -21.71 -11.35
CA THR A 25 -11.38 -20.64 -10.64
C THR A 25 -12.80 -20.38 -11.16
N SER A 26 -13.29 -21.17 -12.12
CA SER A 26 -14.56 -20.85 -12.83
C SER A 26 -15.83 -21.43 -12.20
N GLY A 27 -15.76 -22.24 -11.15
CA GLY A 27 -16.95 -22.91 -10.64
C GLY A 27 -16.82 -23.39 -9.20
N ALA A 28 -17.69 -22.83 -8.35
CA ALA A 28 -18.02 -23.24 -6.97
C ALA A 28 -17.02 -22.85 -5.87
N ALA A 29 -17.22 -21.65 -5.29
CA ALA A 29 -17.12 -21.43 -3.85
C ALA A 29 -17.64 -20.03 -3.45
N MET A 30 -18.82 -20.04 -2.83
CA MET A 30 -19.21 -19.24 -1.66
C MET A 30 -19.34 -17.72 -1.83
N THR A 31 -20.59 -17.28 -1.73
CA THR A 31 -21.05 -16.04 -1.12
C THR A 31 -20.14 -15.61 0.03
N GLY A 32 -19.22 -14.71 -0.26
CA GLY A 32 -18.40 -14.01 0.71
C GLY A 32 -18.26 -12.61 0.15
N VAL A 33 -19.15 -11.72 0.59
CA VAL A 33 -19.09 -10.29 0.29
C VAL A 33 -17.67 -9.84 0.60
N PHE A 34 -16.86 -9.66 -0.44
CA PHE A 34 -15.60 -8.94 -0.33
C PHE A 34 -15.98 -7.48 -0.12
N SER A 35 -16.45 -7.18 1.10
CA SER A 35 -16.48 -5.83 1.62
C SER A 35 -15.02 -5.47 1.85
N ALA A 36 -14.33 -5.17 0.74
CA ALA A 36 -13.21 -4.27 0.79
C ALA A 36 -13.76 -2.99 1.40
N SER A 37 -13.59 -2.87 2.71
CA SER A 37 -13.63 -1.61 3.44
C SER A 37 -12.66 -0.67 2.73
N LEU A 38 -13.14 0.00 1.68
CA LEU A 38 -12.47 1.07 0.95
C LEU A 38 -12.55 2.39 1.74
N SER A 39 -12.80 2.33 3.05
CA SER A 39 -12.67 3.44 3.99
C SER A 39 -11.20 3.71 4.33
N GLY A 40 -10.30 3.61 3.35
CA GLY A 40 -9.04 4.30 3.44
C GLY A 40 -9.33 5.75 3.13
N SER A 41 -9.52 6.58 4.16
CA SER A 41 -9.44 8.02 3.99
C SER A 41 -8.09 8.29 3.30
N LEU A 42 -8.13 8.59 2.01
CA LEU A 42 -6.97 9.06 1.26
C LEU A 42 -6.65 10.45 1.82
N VAL A 43 -6.01 10.49 2.98
CA VAL A 43 -5.39 11.68 3.52
C VAL A 43 -4.17 11.91 2.64
N TYR A 44 -4.42 12.49 1.46
CA TYR A 44 -3.34 13.10 0.72
C TYR A 44 -2.78 14.19 1.62
N ALA A 45 -1.48 14.12 1.89
CA ALA A 45 -0.75 15.23 2.46
C ALA A 45 -0.67 16.32 1.38
N ASP A 46 -1.77 17.04 1.18
CA ASP A 46 -1.77 18.21 0.31
C ASP A 46 -0.89 19.30 0.93
N ALA A 47 -0.24 20.10 0.09
CA ALA A 47 0.71 21.08 0.58
C ALA A 47 0.01 22.12 1.49
N LEU A 48 0.70 22.55 2.53
CA LEU A 48 0.14 23.50 3.49
C LEU A 48 0.00 24.90 2.83
N GLY A 49 -1.23 25.33 2.57
CA GLY A 49 -1.53 26.68 2.09
C GLY A 49 -1.42 27.74 3.20
N LYS A 50 -1.23 29.00 2.81
CA LYS A 50 -1.09 30.15 3.72
C LYS A 50 -2.22 30.25 4.75
N GLU A 51 -3.46 30.18 4.28
CA GLU A 51 -4.64 30.30 5.14
C GLU A 51 -4.72 29.18 6.18
N LYS A 52 -4.31 27.97 5.80
CA LYS A 52 -4.31 26.82 6.71
C LYS A 52 -3.21 26.97 7.74
N ARG A 53 -2.01 27.38 7.34
CA ARG A 53 -0.91 27.72 8.26
C ARG A 53 -1.32 28.81 9.25
N ASP A 54 -1.94 29.89 8.76
CA ASP A 54 -2.30 31.06 9.59
C ASP A 54 -3.36 30.73 10.65
N LYS A 55 -4.11 29.63 10.48
CA LYS A 55 -5.11 29.14 11.44
C LYS A 55 -4.53 28.14 12.45
N MET A 56 -3.34 27.59 12.22
CA MET A 56 -2.75 26.59 13.12
C MET A 56 -2.19 27.24 14.38
N THR A 57 -2.50 26.63 15.53
CA THR A 57 -1.89 27.03 16.80
C THR A 57 -0.52 26.36 17.00
N PRO A 58 0.39 26.93 17.80
CA PRO A 58 1.66 26.29 18.12
C PRO A 58 1.52 24.86 18.68
N ASP A 59 0.49 24.63 19.51
CA ASP A 59 0.24 23.31 20.10
C ASP A 59 -0.21 22.28 19.05
N GLU A 60 -1.02 22.68 18.08
CA GLU A 60 -1.42 21.84 16.95
C GLU A 60 -0.22 21.47 16.07
N ILE A 61 0.68 22.43 15.83
CA ILE A 61 1.91 22.22 15.07
C ILE A 61 2.80 21.22 15.82
N LEU A 62 2.99 21.41 17.13
CA LEU A 62 3.77 20.49 17.96
C LEU A 62 3.18 19.09 17.98
N ALA A 63 1.85 18.97 18.11
CA ALA A 63 1.16 17.68 18.07
C ALA A 63 1.33 16.98 16.71
N ALA A 64 1.25 17.73 15.60
CA ALA A 64 1.48 17.20 14.27
C ALA A 64 2.93 16.70 14.08
N LEU A 65 3.93 17.45 14.57
CA LEU A 65 5.34 17.05 14.52
C LEU A 65 5.60 15.79 15.36
N LYS A 66 5.04 15.71 16.58
CA LYS A 66 5.14 14.50 17.42
C LYS A 66 4.53 13.28 16.74
N ARG A 67 3.36 13.44 16.12
CA ARG A 67 2.70 12.36 15.34
C ARG A 67 3.54 11.94 14.14
N GLY A 68 4.10 12.90 13.41
CA GLY A 68 5.00 12.65 12.28
C GLY A 68 6.23 11.84 12.69
N ASN A 69 6.87 12.20 13.81
CA ASN A 69 8.01 11.46 14.35
C ASN A 69 7.62 10.02 14.74
N ALA A 70 6.50 9.83 15.44
CA ALA A 70 6.02 8.50 15.80
C ALA A 70 5.71 7.61 14.58
N ASN A 71 5.23 8.19 13.47
CA ASN A 71 5.04 7.46 12.23
C ASN A 71 6.37 7.12 11.57
N PHE A 72 7.31 8.07 11.54
CA PHE A 72 8.65 7.87 11.02
C PHE A 72 9.38 6.74 11.74
N SER A 73 9.34 6.72 13.08
CA SER A 73 9.99 5.66 13.88
C SER A 73 9.41 4.27 13.63
N LYS A 74 8.14 4.19 13.20
CA LYS A 74 7.43 2.95 12.85
C LYS A 74 7.56 2.57 11.38
N GLY A 75 8.26 3.37 10.57
CA GLY A 75 8.35 3.17 9.11
C GLY A 75 7.04 3.39 8.36
N LEU A 76 6.04 4.04 8.99
CA LEU A 76 4.76 4.34 8.35
C LEU A 76 4.92 5.52 7.40
N ARG A 77 4.68 5.27 6.11
CA ARG A 77 4.78 6.29 5.06
C ARG A 77 3.43 6.93 4.79
N THR A 78 3.42 8.26 4.67
CA THR A 78 2.26 9.00 4.18
C THR A 78 2.24 8.96 2.65
N SER A 79 1.05 8.72 2.06
CA SER A 79 0.86 8.82 0.61
C SER A 79 0.88 10.29 0.18
N ARG A 80 1.66 10.61 -0.87
CA ARG A 80 1.89 11.98 -1.33
C ARG A 80 1.71 12.09 -2.84
N ASN A 81 1.07 13.17 -3.28
CA ASN A 81 0.97 13.53 -4.70
C ASN A 81 1.96 14.65 -5.00
N TYR A 82 3.19 14.29 -5.33
CA TYR A 82 4.27 15.25 -5.57
C TYR A 82 3.97 16.23 -6.71
N ILE A 83 3.27 15.78 -7.76
CA ILE A 83 2.90 16.66 -8.88
C ILE A 83 1.89 17.72 -8.44
N ASN A 84 0.90 17.33 -7.62
CA ASN A 84 -0.04 18.29 -7.06
C ASN A 84 0.66 19.26 -6.12
N GLU A 85 1.47 18.74 -5.18
CA GLU A 85 2.24 19.55 -4.23
C GLU A 85 3.12 20.59 -4.94
N GLN A 86 3.82 20.21 -6.01
CA GLN A 86 4.62 21.14 -6.81
C GLN A 86 3.76 22.25 -7.42
N LYS A 87 2.61 21.89 -8.00
CA LYS A 87 1.69 22.87 -8.62
C LYS A 87 1.13 23.85 -7.59
N VAL A 88 0.71 23.37 -6.41
CA VAL A 88 0.11 24.23 -5.39
C VAL A 88 1.15 25.10 -4.66
N THR A 89 2.40 24.65 -4.57
CA THR A 89 3.51 25.42 -3.95
C THR A 89 4.26 26.33 -4.93
N ALA A 90 3.94 26.29 -6.22
CA ALA A 90 4.64 27.07 -7.25
C ALA A 90 4.66 28.59 -6.99
N LYS A 91 3.60 29.12 -6.35
CA LYS A 91 3.48 30.55 -6.00
C LYS A 91 4.14 30.91 -4.67
N GLY A 92 4.57 29.92 -3.89
CA GLY A 92 5.15 30.14 -2.56
C GLY A 92 4.92 28.95 -1.62
N GLN A 93 5.79 28.86 -0.61
CA GLN A 93 5.71 27.86 0.45
C GLN A 93 5.34 28.52 1.78
N TYR A 94 4.52 27.84 2.58
CA TYR A 94 4.02 28.32 3.86
C TYR A 94 4.29 27.27 4.95
N PRO A 95 5.55 27.06 5.36
CA PRO A 95 5.88 26.04 6.36
C PRO A 95 5.22 26.35 7.71
N ALA A 96 4.84 25.30 8.45
CA ALA A 96 4.27 25.43 9.79
C ALA A 96 5.31 25.70 10.88
N ALA A 97 6.56 25.28 10.68
CA ALA A 97 7.64 25.41 11.65
C ALA A 97 9.01 25.49 10.96
N ILE A 98 10.01 25.98 11.68
CA ILE A 98 11.43 25.98 11.29
C ILE A 98 12.17 25.09 12.29
N VAL A 99 13.06 24.22 11.79
CA VAL A 99 13.95 23.38 12.60
C VAL A 99 15.36 23.96 12.47
N LEU A 100 16.03 24.19 13.61
CA LEU A 100 17.35 24.80 13.70
C LEU A 100 18.40 23.77 14.12
#